data_AF-A0A950RZC8-F1
#
_entry.id   AF-A0A950RZC8-F1
#
_cell.length_a   1.000
_cell.length_b   1.000
_cell.length_c   1.000
_cell.angle_alpha   90.00
_cell.angle_beta   90.00
_cell.angle_gamma   90.00
#
_symmetry.space_group_name_H-M   'P 1'
#
loop_
_entity.id
_entity.type
_entity.pdbx_description
1 polymer ?
#
loop_
_entity_poly.entity_id
_entity_poly.type
_entity_poly.pdbx_seq_one_letter_code
_entity_poly.pdbx_strand_id
1 'polypeptide(L)' 'MTRTLRAILLTLGDPGKLTGGYLFHRRLAELAPAQSASLAFESFPERTFPFAVID' A
#
# COMPACT_ATOMS: atom_id res chain seq x y z
N MET A 1 -14.23 12.88 -20.79
CA MET A 1 -13.35 11.79 -20.33
C MET A 1 -13.14 11.97 -18.84
N THR A 2 -13.59 11.02 -18.02
CA THR A 2 -13.32 11.02 -16.57
C THR A 2 -11.88 10.55 -16.34
N ARG A 3 -11.08 11.38 -15.66
CA ARG A 3 -9.68 11.07 -15.35
C ARG A 3 -9.63 10.20 -14.10
N THR A 4 -9.09 9.00 -14.21
CA THR A 4 -8.87 8.11 -13.06
C THR A 4 -7.59 8.49 -12.33
N LEU A 5 -7.67 8.69 -11.01
CA LEU A 5 -6.50 8.89 -10.16
C LEU A 5 -5.82 7.54 -9.88
N ARG A 6 -4.50 7.44 -10.05
CA ARG A 6 -3.73 6.24 -9.70
C ARG A 6 -2.81 6.56 -8.52
N ALA A 7 -2.88 5.74 -7.48
CA ALA A 7 -2.04 5.83 -6.30
C ALA A 7 -1.40 4.48 -5.98
N ILE A 8 -0.20 4.52 -5.41
CA ILE A 8 0.52 3.36 -4.88
C ILE A 8 0.76 3.65 -3.40
N LEU A 9 0.35 2.73 -2.53
CA LEU A 9 0.70 2.77 -1.11
C LEU A 9 1.93 1.90 -0.90
N LEU A 10 3.01 2.53 -0.46
CA LEU A 10 4.25 1.86 -0.07
C LEU A 10 4.19 1.51 1.42
N THR A 11 4.35 0.23 1.75
CA THR A 11 4.34 -0.25 3.14
C THR A 11 5.62 -1.00 3.48
N LEU A 12 6.15 -0.82 4.68
CA LEU A 12 7.15 -1.75 5.23
C LEU A 12 6.44 -3.04 5.59
N GLY A 13 6.90 -4.19 5.07
CA GLY A 13 6.23 -5.48 5.26
C GLY A 13 5.15 -5.79 4.23
N ASP A 14 4.40 -6.88 4.43
CA ASP A 14 3.43 -7.41 3.46
C ASP A 14 1.99 -6.98 3.79
N PRO A 15 1.34 -6.14 2.95
CA PRO A 15 -0.03 -5.67 3.17
C PRO A 15 -1.09 -6.78 3.06
N GLY A 16 -0.75 -7.95 2.51
CA GLY A 16 -1.56 -9.16 2.55
C GLY A 16 -1.55 -9.87 3.91
N LYS A 17 -0.54 -9.61 4.76
CA LYS A 17 -0.43 -10.18 6.12
C LYS A 17 -1.08 -9.25 7.13
N LEU A 18 -2.25 -9.64 7.63
CA LEU A 18 -3.06 -8.81 8.53
C LEU A 18 -2.29 -8.41 9.81
N THR A 19 -1.77 -7.19 9.82
CA THR A 19 -1.39 -6.44 11.02
C THR A 19 -2.42 -5.33 11.21
N GLY A 20 -2.57 -4.81 12.44
CA GLY A 20 -3.64 -3.86 12.78
C GLY A 20 -3.75 -2.64 11.84
N GLY A 21 -2.64 -2.15 11.29
CA GLY A 21 -2.62 -1.00 10.38
C GLY A 21 -3.14 -1.28 8.96
N TYR A 22 -3.10 -2.53 8.48
CA TYR A 22 -3.39 -2.83 7.07
C TYR A 22 -4.89 -2.99 6.76
N LEU A 23 -5.75 -3.14 7.77
CA LEU A 23 -7.19 -3.24 7.54
C LEU A 23 -7.76 -1.96 6.95
N PHE A 24 -7.35 -0.80 7.47
CA PHE A 24 -7.76 0.52 6.94
C PHE A 24 -7.37 0.65 5.46
N HIS A 25 -6.11 0.33 5.14
CA HIS A 25 -5.59 0.42 3.79
C HIS A 25 -6.35 -0.45 2.81
N ARG A 26 -6.67 -1.70 3.18
CA ARG A 26 -7.48 -2.60 2.35
C ARG A 26 -8.88 -2.04 2.09
N ARG A 27 -9.55 -1.52 3.12
CA ARG A 27 -10.85 -0.85 2.96
C ARG A 27 -10.78 0.36 2.04
N LEU A 28 -9.70 1.14 2.11
CA LEU A 28 -9.49 2.27 1.22
C LEU A 28 -9.35 1.82 -0.25
N ALA A 29 -8.62 0.73 -0.52
CA ALA A 29 -8.50 0.19 -1.87
C ALA A 29 -9.83 -0.36 -2.41
N GLU A 30 -10.64 -1.00 -1.56
CA GLU A 30 -11.99 -1.46 -1.91
C GLU A 30 -12.90 -0.30 -2.32
N LEU A 31 -12.74 0.88 -1.70
CA LEU A 31 -13.55 2.08 -1.98
C LEU A 31 -13.02 2.94 -3.14
N ALA A 32 -11.74 2.79 -3.53
CA ALA A 32 -11.11 3.64 -4.54
C ALA A 32 -11.87 3.68 -5.89
N PRO A 33 -12.38 2.55 -6.45
CA PRO A 33 -13.12 2.58 -7.71
C PRO A 33 -14.36 3.47 -7.67
N ALA A 34 -15.03 3.57 -6.50
CA ALA A 34 -16.21 4.43 -6.32
C ALA A 34 -15.87 5.93 -6.43
N GLN A 35 -14.60 6.30 -6.31
CA GLN A 35 -14.10 7.68 -6.39
C GLN A 35 -13.33 7.95 -7.69
N SER A 36 -13.50 7.13 -8.74
CA SER A 36 -12.68 7.19 -9.95
C SER A 36 -11.17 7.11 -9.63
N ALA A 37 -10.80 6.26 -8.68
CA ALA A 37 -9.43 6.04 -8.29
C ALA A 37 -9.05 4.55 -8.31
N SER A 38 -7.75 4.27 -8.40
CA SER A 38 -7.18 2.94 -8.17
C SER A 38 -6.04 3.05 -7.16
N LEU A 39 -6.01 2.14 -6.19
CA LEU A 39 -4.96 2.04 -5.19
C LEU A 39 -4.27 0.67 -5.31
N ALA A 40 -2.97 0.67 -5.59
CA ALA A 40 -2.13 -0.52 -5.55
C ALA A 40 -1.30 -0.53 -4.26
N PHE A 41 -0.92 -1.73 -3.81
CA PHE A 41 -0.04 -1.91 -2.66
C PHE A 41 1.29 -2.45 -3.12
N GLU A 42 2.36 -1.82 -2.63
CA GLU A 42 3.72 -2.27 -2.87
C GLU A 42 4.46 -2.33 -1.54
N SER A 43 5.20 -3.42 -1.34
CA SER A 43 5.92 -3.68 -0.11
C SER A 43 7.40 -3.38 -0.27
N PHE A 44 7.95 -2.65 0.69
CA PHE A 44 9.39 -2.61 0.88
C PHE A 44 9.83 -3.88 1.62
N PRO A 45 10.90 -4.54 1.16
CA PRO A 45 11.44 -5.70 1.86
C PRO A 45 11.89 -5.28 3.25
N GLU A 46 11.44 -6.02 4.25
CA GLU A 46 11.94 -5.85 5.61
C GLU A 46 13.42 -6.29 5.62
N ARG A 47 14.32 -5.36 5.97
CA ARG A 47 15.74 -5.63 6.13
C ARG A 47 16.13 -5.51 7.59
N THR A 48 16.79 -6.52 8.12
CA THR A 48 17.33 -6.50 9.48
C THR A 48 18.55 -5.58 9.55
N PHE A 49 18.82 -5.00 10.73
CA PHE A 49 20.05 -4.25 11.00
C PHE A 49 21.30 -5.11 10.70
N PRO A 50 22.37 -4.55 10.08
CA PRO A 50 22.55 -3.15 9.68
C PRO A 50 22.08 -2.83 8.25
N PHE A 51 21.50 -3.77 7.52
CA PHE A 51 21.09 -3.56 6.12
C PHE A 51 19.87 -2.63 5.97
N ALA A 52 19.23 -2.26 7.08
CA ALA A 52 18.16 -1.26 7.14
C ALA A 52 18.62 0.19 6.84
N VAL A 53 19.94 0.47 6.83
CA VAL A 53 20.49 1.83 6.65
C VAL A 53 21.35 2.00 5.38
N ILE A 54 21.28 1.06 4.43
CA ILE A 54 22.08 1.08 3.20
C ILE A 54 21.16 0.94 1.97
N ASP A 55 21.18 1.94 1.08
CA ASP A 55 20.43 2.02 -0.19
C ASP A 55 21.20 1.38 -1.37
#